data_AF-A0A7J5TE79-F1
#
_entry.id   AF-A0A7J5TE79-F1
#
_cell.length_a   1.000
_cell.length_b   1.000
_cell.length_c   1.000
_cell.angle_alpha   90.00
_cell.angle_beta   90.00
_cell.angle_gamma   90.00
#
_symmetry.space_group_name_H-M   'P 1'
#
loop_
_entity.id
_entity.type
_entity.pdbx_description
1 polymer ?
#
loop_
_entity_poly.entity_id
_entity_poly.type
_entity_poly.pdbx_seq_one_letter_code
_entity_poly.pdbx_strand_id
1 'polypeptide(L)'
;VYVGARLGRDGIALSLPEILDSLGMAEAGGNDGRVLHVEREGADGSRFVFSFNRTHETVRVPVEGEVVVSSFADVDGETASIKPNGVIVTKQ
;
A
#
# COMPACT_ATOMS: atom_id res chain seq x y z
N VAL A 1 23.35 -6.79 1.91
CA VAL A 1 23.30 -7.53 0.64
C VAL A 1 23.84 -6.66 -0.49
N TYR A 2 24.81 -7.13 -1.27
CA TYR A 2 25.30 -6.42 -2.45
C TYR A 2 24.64 -6.99 -3.71
N VAL A 3 24.12 -6.12 -4.59
CA VAL A 3 23.50 -6.50 -5.87
C VAL A 3 24.39 -5.98 -7.01
N GLY A 4 25.18 -6.87 -7.62
CA GLY A 4 26.20 -6.54 -8.62
C GLY A 4 25.69 -6.42 -10.07
N ALA A 5 24.38 -6.42 -10.29
CA ALA A 5 23.77 -6.39 -11.61
C ALA A 5 22.49 -5.53 -11.63
N ARG A 6 22.08 -5.12 -12.83
CA ARG A 6 20.81 -4.40 -13.02
C ARG A 6 19.65 -5.41 -13.07
N LEU A 7 18.87 -5.49 -12.01
CA LEU A 7 17.71 -6.39 -11.91
C LEU A 7 16.37 -5.75 -12.37
N GLY A 8 16.30 -4.42 -12.44
CA GLY A 8 15.05 -3.71 -12.75
C GLY A 8 13.99 -3.85 -11.65
N ARG A 9 12.81 -3.25 -11.84
CA ARG A 9 11.73 -3.27 -10.85
C ARG A 9 11.34 -4.69 -10.46
N ASP A 10 11.06 -5.53 -11.46
CA ASP A 10 10.50 -6.86 -11.23
C ASP A 10 11.56 -7.83 -10.67
N GLY A 11 12.80 -7.76 -11.14
CA GLY A 11 13.90 -8.56 -10.59
C GLY A 11 14.23 -8.18 -9.15
N ILE A 12 14.15 -6.89 -8.79
CA ILE A 12 14.27 -6.46 -7.39
C ILE A 12 13.09 -6.98 -6.57
N ALA A 13 11.85 -6.84 -7.05
CA ALA A 13 10.66 -7.33 -6.35
C ALA A 13 10.72 -8.84 -6.07
N LEU A 14 11.21 -9.63 -7.03
CA LEU A 14 11.39 -11.07 -6.87
C LEU A 14 12.51 -11.44 -5.88
N SER A 15 13.55 -10.62 -5.78
CA SER A 15 14.71 -10.90 -4.91
C SER A 15 14.54 -10.34 -3.49
N LEU A 16 13.63 -9.38 -3.30
CA LEU A 16 13.40 -8.68 -2.04
C LEU A 16 13.11 -9.62 -0.85
N PRO A 17 12.27 -10.67 -0.97
CA PRO A 17 11.97 -11.54 0.16
C PRO A 17 13.23 -12.20 0.74
N GLU A 18 14.08 -12.79 -0.10
CA GLU A 18 15.34 -13.44 0.31
C GLU A 18 16.36 -12.42 0.85
N ILE A 19 16.44 -11.24 0.21
CA ILE A 19 17.32 -10.16 0.66
C ILE A 19 16.93 -9.69 2.07
N LEU A 20 15.63 -9.49 2.33
CA LEU A 20 15.14 -9.04 3.63
C LEU A 20 15.36 -10.10 4.72
N ASP A 21 15.07 -11.37 4.42
CA ASP A 21 15.32 -12.49 5.33
C ASP A 21 16.80 -12.56 5.75
N SER A 22 17.72 -12.42 4.79
CA SER A 22 19.17 -12.43 5.07
C SER A 22 19.65 -11.28 5.97
N LEU A 23 18.88 -10.18 6.04
CA LEU A 23 19.14 -9.03 6.90
C LEU A 23 18.49 -9.18 8.29
N GLY A 24 17.82 -10.30 8.56
CA GLY A 24 17.00 -10.49 9.76
C GLY A 24 15.75 -9.61 9.77
N MET A 25 15.36 -9.08 8.61
CA MET A 25 14.12 -8.33 8.42
C MET A 25 13.09 -9.33 7.91
N ALA A 26 12.35 -9.96 8.81
CA ALA A 26 11.19 -10.73 8.39
C ALA A 26 10.28 -9.82 7.54
N GLU A 27 9.88 -10.27 6.35
CA GLU A 27 8.82 -9.57 5.64
C GLU A 27 7.65 -9.40 6.61
N ALA A 28 7.25 -8.16 6.85
CA ALA A 28 5.97 -7.88 7.48
C ALA A 28 4.90 -8.40 6.52
N GLY A 29 4.60 -9.69 6.61
CA GLY A 29 3.55 -10.32 5.85
C GLY A 29 2.29 -9.49 6.00
N GLY A 30 1.70 -9.07 4.88
CA GLY A 30 0.44 -8.33 4.90
C GLY A 30 0.38 -7.08 4.05
N ASN A 31 1.49 -6.62 3.45
CA ASN A 31 1.42 -5.45 2.58
C ASN A 31 1.10 -5.83 1.13
N ASP A 32 -0.14 -5.57 0.71
CA ASP A 32 -0.60 -5.84 -0.64
C ASP A 32 0.02 -4.86 -1.64
N GLY A 33 1.03 -5.32 -2.39
CA GLY A 33 1.75 -4.49 -3.36
C GLY A 33 0.89 -3.88 -4.48
N ARG A 34 -0.38 -4.29 -4.60
CA ARG A 34 -1.37 -3.69 -5.51
C ARG A 34 -1.81 -2.29 -5.07
N VAL A 35 -1.67 -1.95 -3.79
CA VAL A 35 -2.04 -0.65 -3.24
C VAL A 35 -0.82 0.03 -2.60
N LEU A 36 -0.69 1.34 -2.83
CA LEU A 36 0.30 2.17 -2.15
C LEU A 36 -0.38 2.87 -0.98
N HIS A 37 0.13 2.64 0.23
CA HIS A 37 -0.25 3.38 1.42
C HIS A 37 0.75 4.50 1.69
N VAL A 38 0.27 5.73 1.84
CA VAL A 38 1.06 6.89 2.26
C VAL A 38 0.42 7.47 3.50
N GLU A 39 1.19 7.62 4.57
CA GLU A 39 0.67 8.09 5.85
C GLU A 39 1.19 9.49 6.18
N ARG A 40 0.33 10.31 6.78
CA ARG A 40 0.68 11.62 7.33
C ARG A 40 0.23 11.70 8.77
N GLU A 41 1.14 12.07 9.65
CA GLU A 41 0.88 12.32 11.06
C GLU A 41 1.02 13.82 11.37
N GLY A 42 -0.01 14.39 11.99
CA GLY A 42 -0.03 15.76 12.49
C GLY A 42 0.56 15.85 13.89
N ALA A 43 1.08 17.03 14.25
CA ALA A 43 1.60 17.28 15.60
C ALA A 43 0.53 17.19 16.70
N ASP A 44 -0.75 17.24 16.32
CA ASP A 44 -1.92 17.05 17.18
C ASP A 44 -2.30 15.57 17.36
N GLY A 45 -1.53 14.64 16.79
CA GLY A 45 -1.80 13.20 16.81
C GLY A 45 -2.80 12.73 15.75
N SER A 46 -3.26 13.61 14.85
CA SER A 46 -4.09 13.20 13.72
C SER A 46 -3.29 12.36 12.73
N ARG A 47 -3.84 11.23 12.27
CA ARG A 47 -3.19 10.38 11.25
C ARG A 47 -4.12 10.16 10.06
N PHE A 48 -3.57 10.36 8.87
CA PHE A 48 -4.28 10.17 7.61
C PHE A 48 -3.54 9.14 6.76
N VAL A 49 -4.27 8.17 6.21
CA VAL A 49 -3.74 7.14 5.31
C VAL A 49 -4.34 7.32 3.93
N PHE A 50 -3.49 7.55 2.95
CA PHE A 50 -3.84 7.68 1.54
C PHE A 50 -3.56 6.34 0.86
N SER A 51 -4.58 5.72 0.29
CA SER A 51 -4.47 4.39 -0.35
C SER A 51 -4.74 4.50 -1.84
N PHE A 52 -3.73 4.26 -2.67
CA PHE A 52 -3.79 4.39 -4.13
C PHE A 52 -3.69 3.05 -4.83
N ASN A 53 -4.56 2.79 -5.81
CA ASN A 53 -4.44 1.59 -6.63
C ASN A 53 -3.30 1.74 -7.65
N ARG A 54 -2.34 0.80 -7.63
CA ARG A 54 -1.17 0.75 -8.52
C ARG A 54 -1.36 -0.15 -9.74
N THR A 55 -2.51 -0.81 -9.85
CA THR A 55 -2.84 -1.77 -10.89
C THR A 55 -3.82 -1.18 -11.90
N HIS A 56 -4.01 -1.90 -13.01
CA HIS A 56 -5.03 -1.58 -14.01
C HIS A 56 -6.36 -2.32 -13.78
N GLU A 57 -6.51 -3.00 -12.65
CA GLU A 57 -7.72 -3.71 -12.25
C GLU A 57 -8.34 -3.03 -11.02
N THR A 58 -9.59 -3.36 -10.70
CA THR A 58 -10.20 -2.89 -9.44
C THR A 58 -9.68 -3.74 -8.29
N VAL A 59 -9.18 -3.11 -7.22
CA VAL A 59 -8.65 -3.78 -6.04
C VAL A 59 -9.57 -3.55 -4.86
N ARG A 60 -9.78 -4.59 -4.04
CA ARG A 60 -10.53 -4.48 -2.78
C ARG A 60 -9.57 -4.46 -1.61
N VAL A 61 -9.73 -3.49 -0.72
CA VAL A 61 -8.93 -3.35 0.49
C VAL A 61 -9.82 -3.15 1.72
N PRO A 62 -9.40 -3.63 2.90
CA PRO A 62 -10.04 -3.25 4.14
C PRO A 62 -9.90 -1.74 4.38
N VAL A 63 -10.92 -1.15 4.99
CA VAL A 63 -10.95 0.26 5.39
C VAL A 63 -10.85 0.34 6.90
N GLU A 64 -9.79 0.98 7.38
CA GLU A 64 -9.62 1.31 8.79
C GLU A 64 -9.78 2.83 8.98
N GLY A 65 -10.58 3.23 9.97
CA GLY A 65 -10.87 4.63 10.26
C GLY A 65 -12.03 5.23 9.44
N GLU A 66 -12.14 6.55 9.47
CA GLU A 66 -13.18 7.31 8.76
C GLU A 66 -12.71 7.70 7.35
N VAL A 67 -13.47 7.36 6.31
CA VAL A 67 -13.17 7.81 4.94
C VAL A 67 -13.51 9.29 4.77
N VAL A 68 -12.49 10.11 4.53
CA VAL A 68 -12.64 11.56 4.33
C VAL A 68 -12.59 11.97 2.86
N VAL A 69 -11.98 11.15 2.00
CA VAL A 69 -11.94 11.36 0.54
C VAL A 69 -12.09 10.01 -0.17
N SER A 70 -12.89 9.97 -1.22
CA SER A 70 -12.93 8.88 -2.19
C SER A 70 -12.96 9.44 -3.62
N SER A 71 -12.19 8.84 -4.52
CA SER A 71 -12.19 9.16 -5.94
C SER A 71 -11.92 7.90 -6.75
N PHE A 72 -12.76 7.64 -7.75
CA PHE A 72 -12.78 6.37 -8.48
C PHE A 72 -12.72 5.16 -7.53
N ALA A 73 -13.42 5.26 -6.41
CA ALA A 73 -13.47 4.24 -5.39
C ALA A 73 -14.88 4.19 -4.80
N ASP A 74 -15.36 2.98 -4.55
CA ASP A 74 -16.65 2.70 -3.92
C ASP A 74 -16.37 2.11 -2.53
N VAL A 75 -16.90 2.73 -1.48
CA VAL A 75 -16.73 2.29 -0.09
C VAL A 75 -18.00 1.58 0.36
N ASP A 76 -17.87 0.36 0.84
CA ASP A 76 -18.95 -0.49 1.32
C ASP A 76 -18.58 -1.06 2.70
N GLY A 77 -19.07 -0.38 3.74
CA GLY A 77 -18.79 -0.72 5.14
C GLY A 77 -17.29 -0.73 5.45
N GLU A 78 -16.79 -1.92 5.81
CA GLU A 78 -15.40 -2.15 6.21
C GLU A 78 -14.45 -2.40 5.02
N THR A 79 -14.94 -2.25 3.78
CA THR A 79 -14.14 -2.49 2.57
C THR A 79 -14.29 -1.38 1.55
N ALA A 80 -13.23 -1.14 0.76
CA ALA A 80 -13.26 -0.22 -0.37
C ALA A 80 -12.81 -0.92 -1.64
N SER A 81 -13.56 -0.70 -2.72
CA SER A 81 -13.20 -1.08 -4.08
C SER A 81 -12.58 0.12 -4.78
N ILE A 82 -11.26 0.09 -4.99
CA ILE A 82 -10.52 1.18 -5.64
C ILE A 82 -10.30 0.80 -7.11
N LYS A 83 -10.91 1.56 -8.02
CA LYS A 83 -10.74 1.36 -9.48
C LYS A 83 -9.33 1.80 -9.92
N PRO A 84 -8.90 1.53 -11.15
CA PRO A 84 -7.60 1.99 -11.64
C PRO A 84 -7.44 3.50 -11.51
N ASN A 85 -6.28 3.95 -11.02
CA ASN A 85 -5.99 5.34 -10.67
C ASN A 85 -6.86 5.93 -9.55
N GLY A 86 -7.65 5.11 -8.86
CA GLY A 86 -8.47 5.53 -7.75
C GLY A 86 -7.69 5.71 -6.45
N VAL A 87 -8.31 6.45 -5.53
CA VAL A 87 -7.76 6.75 -4.21
C VAL A 87 -8.86 6.80 -3.16
N ILE A 88 -8.54 6.32 -1.97
CA ILE A 88 -9.27 6.65 -0.74
C ILE A 88 -8.31 7.30 0.26
N VAL A 89 -8.85 8.17 1.11
CA VAL A 89 -8.13 8.73 2.26
C VAL A 89 -8.92 8.43 3.51
N THR A 90 -8.31 7.76 4.47
CA THR A 90 -8.89 7.51 5.79
C THR A 90 -8.22 8.36 6.85
N LYS A 91 -9.02 8.81 7.82
CA LYS A 91 -8.56 9.39 9.07
C LYS A 91 -8.62 8.31 10.13
N GLN A 92 -7.48 8.04 10.76
CA GLN A 92 -7.32 7.09 11.86
C GLN A 92 -7.63 7.78 13.20
#